data_AF-A0A5E4IJ82-F1
#
_entry.id   AF-A0A5E4IJ82-F1
#
_cell.length_a   1.000
_cell.length_b   1.000
_cell.length_c   1.000
_cell.angle_alpha   90.00
_cell.angle_beta   90.00
_cell.angle_gamma   90.00
#
_symmetry.space_group_name_H-M   'P 1'
#
loop_
_entity.id
_entity.type
_entity.pdbx_description
1 polymer ?
#
loop_
_entity_poly.entity_id
_entity_poly.type
_entity_poly.pdbx_seq_one_letter_code
_entity_poly.pdbx_strand_id
1 'polypeptide(L)'
;MIEQSEEDILACKPFFPTTEGADIVHAATCRHAEAILISNDSHFKRIKEEGLIDVWSISEAIGEKLGYKDYLGGLPGNKCGFVGHGVGLELDEYPVIGPLDHVIQSNMTVAIEPKMIYPDKGVLGVEDTYLTTPNGDERLTSLPQEIWRV
;
A
#
# COMPACT_ATOMS: atom_id res chain seq x y z
N MET A 1 -12.16 -26.51 1.19
CA MET A 1 -12.35 -25.44 2.18
C MET A 1 -11.43 -25.77 3.33
N ILE A 2 -10.53 -24.88 3.71
CA ILE A 2 -9.73 -25.04 4.93
C ILE A 2 -10.67 -24.70 6.08
N GLU A 3 -10.79 -25.58 7.07
CA GLU A 3 -11.66 -25.38 8.23
C GLU A 3 -10.77 -25.02 9.42
N GLN A 4 -10.78 -23.75 9.81
CA GLN A 4 -9.99 -23.24 10.93
C GLN A 4 -10.49 -23.78 12.27
N SER A 5 -9.59 -23.92 13.24
CA SER A 5 -9.94 -24.37 14.60
C SER A 5 -10.62 -23.26 15.42
N GLU A 6 -11.41 -23.64 16.43
CA GLU A 6 -11.92 -22.68 17.42
C GLU A 6 -10.78 -21.95 18.16
N GLU A 7 -9.64 -22.62 18.34
CA GLU A 7 -8.44 -22.03 18.94
C GLU A 7 -7.90 -20.87 18.09
N ASP A 8 -7.80 -21.03 16.77
CA ASP A 8 -7.34 -19.98 15.85
C ASP A 8 -8.26 -18.76 15.88
N ILE A 9 -9.57 -18.99 15.92
CA ILE A 9 -10.58 -17.92 16.03
C ILE A 9 -10.42 -17.17 17.36
N LEU A 10 -10.31 -17.89 18.47
CA LEU A 10 -10.15 -17.30 19.80
C LEU A 10 -8.84 -16.53 19.92
N ALA A 11 -7.77 -17.01 19.28
CA ALA A 11 -6.48 -16.32 19.24
C ALA A 11 -6.55 -15.02 18.43
N CYS A 12 -7.27 -14.97 17.31
CA CYS A 12 -7.37 -13.78 16.47
C CYS A 12 -8.36 -12.74 17.00
N LYS A 13 -9.42 -13.18 17.67
CA LYS A 13 -10.54 -12.32 18.14
C LYS A 13 -10.14 -11.05 18.91
N PRO A 14 -9.13 -11.02 19.81
CA PRO A 14 -8.76 -9.83 20.56
C PRO A 14 -8.22 -8.66 19.71
N PHE A 15 -7.83 -8.92 18.47
CA PHE A 15 -7.20 -7.92 17.59
C PHE A 15 -8.22 -7.13 16.74
N PHE A 16 -9.46 -7.62 16.64
CA PHE A 16 -10.49 -7.05 15.78
C PHE A 16 -11.68 -6.49 16.59
N PRO A 17 -12.42 -5.51 16.04
CA PRO A 17 -13.73 -5.11 16.58
C PRO A 17 -14.72 -6.29 16.55
N THR A 18 -15.65 -6.34 17.49
CA THR A 18 -16.65 -7.43 17.56
C THR A 18 -17.64 -7.42 16.38
N THR A 19 -17.69 -6.34 15.62
CA THR A 19 -18.49 -6.21 14.39
C THR A 19 -17.83 -6.89 13.18
N GLU A 20 -16.52 -7.15 13.22
CA GLU A 20 -15.74 -7.65 12.09
C GLU A 20 -15.52 -9.16 12.15
N GLY A 21 -16.63 -9.92 12.26
CA GLY A 21 -16.57 -11.39 12.34
C GLY A 21 -15.89 -12.04 11.12
N ALA A 22 -16.04 -11.45 9.93
CA ALA A 22 -15.42 -11.96 8.71
C ALA A 22 -13.89 -11.83 8.75
N ASP A 23 -13.37 -10.69 9.22
CA ASP A 23 -11.93 -10.46 9.33
C ASP A 23 -11.27 -11.38 10.36
N ILE A 24 -11.96 -11.63 11.48
CA ILE A 24 -11.51 -12.61 12.49
C ILE A 24 -11.37 -14.00 11.86
N VAL A 25 -12.38 -14.44 11.11
CA VAL A 25 -12.36 -15.75 10.46
C VAL A 25 -11.27 -15.81 9.40
N HIS A 26 -11.12 -14.76 8.59
CA HIS A 26 -10.09 -14.69 7.56
C HIS A 26 -8.67 -14.76 8.17
N ALA A 27 -8.41 -13.97 9.22
CA ALA A 27 -7.15 -14.03 9.96
C ALA A 27 -6.90 -15.42 10.56
N ALA A 28 -7.93 -16.04 11.15
CA ALA A 28 -7.84 -17.39 11.71
C ALA A 28 -7.54 -18.44 10.62
N THR A 29 -8.15 -18.33 9.44
CA THR A 29 -7.84 -19.20 8.31
C THR A 29 -6.38 -19.01 7.85
N CYS A 30 -5.89 -17.77 7.76
CA CYS A 30 -4.49 -17.50 7.41
C CYS A 30 -3.52 -18.08 8.44
N ARG A 31 -3.82 -17.90 9.74
CA ARG A 31 -3.05 -18.50 10.83
C ARG A 31 -2.99 -20.02 10.73
N HIS A 32 -4.14 -20.66 10.59
CA HIS A 32 -4.27 -22.10 10.51
C HIS A 32 -3.51 -22.70 9.32
N ALA A 33 -3.56 -22.01 8.18
CA ALA A 33 -2.94 -22.45 6.95
C ALA A 33 -1.46 -22.06 6.83
N GLU A 34 -0.88 -21.37 7.83
CA GLU A 34 0.44 -20.74 7.77
C GLU A 34 0.60 -19.87 6.50
N ALA A 35 -0.47 -19.17 6.13
CA ALA A 35 -0.56 -18.37 4.93
C ALA A 35 -0.35 -16.89 5.23
N ILE A 36 0.28 -16.18 4.29
CA ILE A 36 0.40 -14.73 4.32
C ILE A 36 -0.92 -14.12 3.85
N LEU A 37 -1.52 -13.27 4.67
CA LEU A 37 -2.67 -12.47 4.28
C LEU A 37 -2.20 -11.29 3.41
N ILE A 38 -2.82 -11.07 2.25
CA ILE A 38 -2.56 -9.88 1.43
C ILE A 38 -3.73 -8.91 1.60
N SER A 39 -3.50 -7.80 2.31
CA SER A 39 -4.52 -6.79 2.55
C SER A 39 -3.91 -5.42 2.85
N ASN A 40 -4.59 -4.36 2.40
CA ASN A 40 -4.31 -2.99 2.80
C ASN A 40 -5.29 -2.49 3.90
N ASP A 41 -6.20 -3.35 4.36
CA ASP A 41 -7.17 -3.00 5.39
C ASP A 41 -6.48 -2.77 6.75
N SER A 42 -6.83 -1.65 7.37
CA SER A 42 -6.31 -1.26 8.67
C SER A 42 -6.69 -2.20 9.81
N HIS A 43 -7.77 -2.98 9.68
CA HIS A 43 -8.21 -3.94 10.70
C HIS A 43 -7.13 -4.98 11.03
N PHE A 44 -6.27 -5.34 10.07
CA PHE A 44 -5.22 -6.34 10.26
C PHE A 44 -3.89 -5.78 10.79
N LYS A 45 -3.79 -4.46 11.04
CA LYS A 45 -2.54 -3.85 11.53
C LYS A 45 -2.11 -4.42 12.89
N ARG A 46 -3.04 -4.48 13.85
CA ARG A 46 -2.74 -4.93 15.22
C ARG A 46 -2.29 -6.39 15.27
N ILE A 47 -2.98 -7.26 14.53
CA ILE A 47 -2.63 -8.70 14.52
C ILE A 47 -1.29 -8.96 13.82
N LYS A 48 -0.94 -8.15 12.81
CA LYS A 48 0.38 -8.13 12.17
C LYS A 48 1.48 -7.69 13.14
N GLU A 49 1.27 -6.58 13.86
CA GLU A 49 2.23 -6.02 14.81
C GLU A 49 2.57 -6.99 15.94
N GLU A 50 1.61 -7.79 16.35
CA GLU A 50 1.75 -8.85 17.38
C GLU A 50 2.37 -10.14 16.82
N GLY A 51 2.58 -10.22 15.50
CA GLY A 51 3.22 -11.35 14.83
C GLY A 51 2.38 -12.62 14.82
N LEU A 52 1.06 -12.53 15.03
CA LEU A 52 0.21 -13.72 15.06
C LEU A 52 -0.06 -14.29 13.66
N ILE A 53 -0.04 -13.42 12.65
CA ILE A 53 -0.08 -13.75 11.23
C ILE A 53 0.84 -12.79 10.46
N ASP A 54 1.32 -13.23 9.30
CA ASP A 54 1.96 -12.35 8.34
C ASP A 54 0.91 -11.63 7.49
N VAL A 55 1.02 -10.31 7.40
CA VAL A 55 0.16 -9.48 6.56
C VAL A 55 1.01 -8.61 5.65
N TRP A 56 0.87 -8.83 4.35
CA TRP A 56 1.50 -8.02 3.31
C TRP A 56 0.47 -7.07 2.71
N SER A 57 0.89 -5.83 2.45
CA SER A 57 0.16 -4.95 1.55
C SER A 57 0.18 -5.52 0.12
N ILE A 58 -0.76 -5.09 -0.70
CA ILE A 58 -0.79 -5.46 -2.13
C ILE A 58 0.53 -5.08 -2.80
N SER A 59 1.09 -3.91 -2.47
CA SER A 59 2.38 -3.44 -2.99
C SER A 59 3.55 -4.35 -2.59
N GLU A 60 3.58 -4.85 -1.36
CA GLU A 60 4.60 -5.81 -0.89
C GLU A 60 4.48 -7.14 -1.63
N ALA A 61 3.26 -7.66 -1.82
CA ALA A 61 3.03 -8.92 -2.52
C ALA A 61 3.36 -8.84 -4.01
N ILE A 62 2.98 -7.76 -4.69
CA ILE A 62 3.36 -7.51 -6.09
C ILE A 62 4.87 -7.31 -6.18
N GLY A 63 5.46 -6.53 -5.26
CA GLY A 63 6.89 -6.30 -5.21
C GLY A 63 7.69 -7.59 -5.00
N GLU A 64 7.22 -8.51 -4.17
CA GLU A 64 7.83 -9.83 -4.00
C GLU A 64 7.78 -10.59 -5.32
N LYS A 65 6.59 -10.70 -5.91
CA LYS A 65 6.35 -11.42 -7.16
C LYS A 65 7.20 -10.90 -8.32
N LEU A 66 7.43 -9.59 -8.37
CA LEU A 66 8.19 -8.90 -9.42
C LEU A 66 9.67 -8.70 -9.05
N GLY A 67 10.11 -9.13 -7.87
CA GLY A 67 11.51 -9.10 -7.44
C GLY A 67 12.05 -7.73 -7.03
N TYR A 68 11.18 -6.78 -6.66
CA TYR A 68 11.57 -5.42 -6.30
C TYR A 68 11.13 -4.96 -4.91
N LYS A 69 10.50 -5.84 -4.12
CA LYS A 69 9.93 -5.52 -2.80
C LYS A 69 10.84 -4.66 -1.93
N ASP A 70 12.12 -5.02 -1.82
CA ASP A 70 13.08 -4.36 -0.93
C ASP A 70 13.58 -3.00 -1.41
N TYR A 71 13.23 -2.61 -2.63
CA TYR A 71 13.66 -1.36 -3.25
C TYR A 71 12.53 -0.34 -3.39
N LEU A 72 11.26 -0.77 -3.26
CA LEU A 72 10.10 0.13 -3.42
C LEU A 72 10.01 1.11 -2.25
N GLY A 73 10.00 2.41 -2.56
CA GLY A 73 9.82 3.48 -1.58
C GLY A 73 11.00 3.70 -0.65
N GLY A 74 12.07 2.92 -0.72
CA GLY A 74 13.23 3.05 0.16
C GLY A 74 13.83 1.71 0.56
N LEU A 75 14.84 1.78 1.44
CA LEU A 75 15.54 0.60 1.94
C LEU A 75 14.69 -0.14 2.99
N PRO A 76 14.93 -1.45 3.22
CA PRO A 76 14.32 -2.16 4.34
C PRO A 76 14.50 -1.40 5.66
N GLY A 77 13.41 -1.19 6.40
CA GLY A 77 13.38 -0.38 7.63
C GLY A 77 13.23 1.14 7.44
N ASN A 78 13.45 1.66 6.23
CA ASN A 78 13.39 3.10 5.89
C ASN A 78 12.60 3.33 4.59
N LYS A 79 11.46 2.67 4.44
CA LYS A 79 10.56 2.86 3.28
C LYS A 79 9.65 4.06 3.51
N CYS A 80 9.52 4.89 2.48
CA CYS A 80 8.55 5.96 2.39
C CYS A 80 7.12 5.38 2.37
N GLY A 81 6.25 5.90 3.24
CA GLY A 81 4.86 5.46 3.37
C GLY A 81 3.89 6.10 2.38
N PHE A 82 4.38 6.90 1.43
CA PHE A 82 3.59 7.60 0.43
C PHE A 82 4.20 7.43 -0.97
N VAL A 83 3.38 7.65 -1.98
CA VAL A 83 3.68 7.54 -3.41
C VAL A 83 3.34 8.82 -4.17
N GLY A 84 3.04 9.92 -3.48
CA GLY A 84 2.68 11.18 -4.11
C GLY A 84 2.17 12.23 -3.13
N HIS A 85 1.77 13.37 -3.66
CA HIS A 85 1.28 14.52 -2.89
C HIS A 85 0.40 15.44 -3.76
N GLY A 86 -0.28 16.40 -3.14
CA GLY A 86 -0.94 17.49 -3.86
C GLY A 86 0.10 18.46 -4.41
N VAL A 87 -0.24 19.11 -5.52
CA VAL A 87 0.58 20.16 -6.15
C VAL A 87 -0.33 21.33 -6.53
N GLY A 88 0.10 22.54 -6.23
CA GLY A 88 -0.69 23.74 -6.51
C GLY A 88 0.15 25.00 -6.46
N LEU A 89 -0.10 25.84 -5.45
CA LEU A 89 0.75 27.01 -5.20
C LEU A 89 2.08 26.59 -4.59
N GLU A 90 2.06 25.51 -3.80
CA GLU A 90 3.24 24.87 -3.25
C GLU A 90 3.58 23.63 -4.08
N LEU A 91 4.86 23.26 -4.09
CA LEU A 91 5.30 22.02 -4.72
C LEU A 91 4.73 20.81 -3.97
N ASP A 92 4.81 20.83 -2.65
CA ASP A 92 4.27 19.80 -1.77
C ASP A 92 3.09 20.37 -0.96
N GLU A 93 1.88 20.00 -1.35
CA GLU A 93 0.66 20.33 -0.60
C GLU A 93 -0.20 19.09 -0.35
N TYR A 94 -1.26 19.24 0.44
CA TYR A 94 -2.19 18.15 0.67
C TYR A 94 -3.00 17.85 -0.60
N PRO A 95 -3.38 16.59 -0.84
CA PRO A 95 -3.21 15.44 0.06
C PRO A 95 -1.90 14.68 -0.17
N VAL A 96 -1.31 14.12 0.90
CA VAL A 96 -0.22 13.14 0.79
C VAL A 96 -0.80 11.80 0.32
N ILE A 97 -0.37 11.30 -0.83
CA ILE A 97 -0.91 10.07 -1.43
C ILE A 97 -0.21 8.86 -0.80
N GLY A 98 -0.84 8.29 0.21
CA GLY A 98 -0.43 7.08 0.90
C GLY A 98 -1.64 6.47 1.61
N PRO A 99 -1.53 6.06 2.89
CA PRO A 99 -2.70 5.94 3.74
C PRO A 99 -3.40 7.29 3.84
N LEU A 100 -4.61 7.38 3.29
CA LEU A 100 -5.45 8.58 3.35
C LEU A 100 -6.50 8.43 4.46
N ASP A 101 -6.78 9.52 5.15
CA ASP A 101 -7.87 9.65 6.13
C ASP A 101 -9.12 10.31 5.53
N HIS A 102 -9.08 10.66 4.25
CA HIS A 102 -10.15 11.30 3.50
C HIS A 102 -10.24 10.76 2.08
N VAL A 103 -11.37 11.04 1.43
CA VAL A 103 -11.59 10.66 0.03
C VAL A 103 -10.97 11.71 -0.88
N ILE A 104 -10.23 11.27 -1.91
CA ILE A 104 -9.76 12.16 -2.97
C ILE A 104 -10.97 12.76 -3.68
N GLN A 105 -11.05 14.09 -3.73
CA GLN A 105 -12.15 14.81 -4.34
C GLN A 105 -11.79 15.25 -5.77
N SER A 106 -12.81 15.50 -6.58
CA SER A 106 -12.64 16.13 -7.90
C SER A 106 -12.01 17.52 -7.74
N ASN A 107 -11.30 17.96 -8.79
CA ASN A 107 -10.62 19.26 -8.88
C ASN A 107 -9.40 19.40 -7.94
N MET A 108 -8.82 18.28 -7.52
CA MET A 108 -7.50 18.23 -6.87
C MET A 108 -6.44 17.98 -7.93
N THR A 109 -5.26 18.60 -7.77
CA THR A 109 -4.09 18.31 -8.59
C THR A 109 -3.09 17.54 -7.75
N VAL A 110 -2.71 16.34 -8.20
CA VAL A 110 -1.87 15.42 -7.43
C VAL A 110 -0.72 14.89 -8.27
N ALA A 111 0.48 14.89 -7.71
CA ALA A 111 1.63 14.16 -8.23
C ALA A 111 1.57 12.71 -7.75
N ILE A 112 1.76 11.77 -8.67
CA ILE A 112 1.94 10.34 -8.38
C ILE A 112 3.36 9.98 -8.81
N GLU A 113 4.21 9.65 -7.84
CA GLU A 113 5.66 9.53 -7.99
C GLU A 113 6.25 8.29 -7.29
N PRO A 114 5.82 7.07 -7.64
CA PRO A 114 6.44 5.86 -7.13
C PRO A 114 7.93 5.81 -7.52
N LYS A 115 8.78 5.49 -6.55
CA LYS A 115 10.23 5.41 -6.75
C LYS A 115 10.83 4.14 -6.15
N MET A 116 11.85 3.65 -6.84
CA MET A 116 12.66 2.48 -6.51
C MET A 116 14.07 2.95 -6.16
N ILE A 117 14.57 2.57 -4.99
CA ILE A 117 15.89 3.00 -4.50
C ILE A 117 16.81 1.79 -4.40
N TYR A 118 17.89 1.80 -5.19
CA TYR A 118 18.93 0.76 -5.20
C TYR A 118 20.23 1.31 -4.59
N PRO A 119 20.67 0.84 -3.40
CA PRO A 119 21.76 1.42 -2.59
C PRO A 119 23.03 1.84 -3.33
N ASP A 120 23.43 1.10 -4.36
CA ASP A 120 24.70 1.33 -5.07
C ASP A 120 24.52 1.61 -6.57
N LYS A 121 23.26 1.73 -7.03
CA LYS A 121 22.94 1.92 -8.45
C LYS A 121 22.23 3.24 -8.73
N GLY A 122 21.47 3.74 -7.75
CA GLY A 122 20.71 4.98 -7.87
C GLY A 122 19.20 4.78 -7.68
N VAL A 123 18.43 5.77 -8.12
CA VAL A 123 16.98 5.84 -7.95
C VAL A 123 16.31 5.82 -9.32
N LEU A 124 15.25 5.04 -9.46
CA LEU A 124 14.39 5.01 -10.62
C LEU A 124 12.97 5.33 -10.17
N GLY A 125 12.37 6.36 -10.74
CA GLY A 125 10.98 6.72 -10.49
C GLY A 125 10.35 7.28 -11.75
N VAL A 126 9.02 7.24 -11.78
CA VAL A 126 8.20 7.95 -12.76
C VAL A 126 7.29 8.85 -11.94
N GLU A 127 7.21 10.11 -12.32
CA GLU A 127 6.35 11.10 -11.69
C GLU A 127 5.46 11.73 -12.75
N ASP A 128 4.17 11.74 -12.48
CA ASP A 128 3.18 12.38 -13.29
C ASP A 128 2.17 13.13 -12.45
N THR A 129 1.73 14.28 -12.95
CA THR A 129 0.73 15.12 -12.29
C THR A 129 -0.64 14.90 -12.94
N TYR A 130 -1.66 14.73 -12.12
CA TYR A 130 -3.02 14.45 -12.53
C TYR A 130 -3.99 15.47 -11.93
N LEU A 131 -4.95 15.90 -12.74
CA LEU A 131 -6.16 16.59 -12.29
C LEU A 131 -7.24 15.54 -12.04
N THR A 132 -7.77 15.47 -10.83
CA THR A 132 -8.92 14.63 -10.52
C THR A 132 -10.20 15.27 -11.07
N THR A 133 -11.08 14.46 -11.62
CA THR A 133 -12.36 14.88 -12.20
C THR A 133 -13.48 14.00 -11.62
N PRO A 134 -14.76 14.35 -11.83
CA PRO A 134 -15.86 13.50 -11.38
C PRO A 134 -15.90 12.12 -12.05
N ASN A 135 -15.21 11.95 -13.19
CA ASN A 135 -15.26 10.74 -14.02
C ASN A 135 -13.93 9.97 -14.05
N GLY A 136 -12.96 10.32 -13.20
CA GLY A 136 -11.61 9.76 -13.21
C GLY A 136 -10.55 10.86 -13.17
N ASP A 137 -9.37 10.60 -13.69
CA ASP A 137 -8.24 11.53 -13.72
C ASP A 137 -7.89 11.98 -15.14
N GLU A 138 -7.32 13.19 -15.23
CA GLU A 138 -6.69 13.73 -16.43
C GLU A 138 -5.20 13.95 -16.16
N ARG A 139 -4.33 13.31 -16.94
CA ARG A 139 -2.88 13.49 -16.83
C ARG A 139 -2.47 14.83 -17.44
N LEU A 140 -1.81 15.67 -16.65
CA LEU A 140 -1.35 17.01 -17.03
C LEU A 140 0.06 17.01 -17.62
N THR A 141 0.88 16.04 -17.23
CA THR A 141 2.24 15.83 -17.74
C THR A 141 2.23 15.07 -19.07
N SER A 142 3.04 15.50 -20.04
CA SER A 142 2.98 15.00 -21.43
C SER A 142 4.21 14.20 -21.88
N LEU A 143 5.21 14.02 -21.02
CA LEU A 143 6.41 13.24 -21.36
C LEU A 143 6.06 11.75 -21.48
N PRO A 144 6.51 11.04 -22.53
CA PRO A 144 6.38 9.59 -22.59
C PRO A 144 7.06 8.90 -21.40
N GLN A 145 6.43 7.87 -20.85
CA GLN A 145 6.88 7.13 -19.65
C GLN A 145 7.86 5.99 -19.99
N GLU A 146 8.52 6.06 -21.15
CA GLU A 146 9.46 5.04 -21.61
C GLU A 146 10.89 5.40 -21.19
N ILE A 147 11.77 4.39 -21.12
CA ILE A 147 13.20 4.63 -20.90
C ILE A 147 13.81 5.09 -22.20
N TRP A 148 14.40 6.29 -22.21
CA TRP A 148 15.12 6.80 -23.38
C TRP A 148 16.61 6.86 -23.10
N ARG A 149 17.39 6.74 -24.17
CA ARG A 149 18.83 6.93 -24.14
C ARG A 149 19.14 8.31 -24.70
N VAL A 150 19.75 9.14 -23.88
CA VAL A 150 20.26 10.46 -24.25
C VAL A 150 21.70 10.36 -24.71
#